data_AF-A0A7W7DHI7-F1
#
_entry.id   AF-A0A7W7DHI7-F1
#
_cell.length_a   1.000
_cell.length_b   1.000
_cell.length_c   1.000
_cell.angle_alpha   90.00
_cell.angle_beta   90.00
_cell.angle_gamma   90.00
#
_symmetry.space_group_name_H-M   'P 1'
#
loop_
_entity.id
_entity.type
_entity.pdbx_description
1 polymer ?
#
loop_
_entity_poly.entity_id
_entity_poly.type
_entity_poly.pdbx_seq_one_letter_code
_entity_poly.pdbx_strand_id
1 'polypeptide(L)' 'MALTTEVQDKQVTADPKLKPWVEAVSAAEGRTSDDLGTKYPKISEQMWQAVLSALSGSMSPEDALAEAQTAVPSGDE' A
#
# COMPACT_ATOMS: atom_id res chain seq x y z
N MET A 1 1.56 0.86 21.98
CA MET A 1 2.58 0.33 21.06
C MET A 1 3.87 1.09 21.31
N ALA A 2 4.76 0.58 22.17
CA ALA A 2 6.05 1.23 22.49
C ALA A 2 7.25 0.28 22.29
N LEU A 3 6.99 -1.02 22.09
CA LEU A 3 8.01 -2.04 21.85
C LEU A 3 8.59 -2.00 20.42
N THR A 4 7.89 -1.43 19.44
CA THR A 4 8.34 -1.43 18.04
C THR A 4 9.48 -0.44 17.79
N THR A 5 9.38 0.78 18.33
CA THR A 5 10.41 1.82 18.13
C THR A 5 11.72 1.46 18.82
N GLU A 6 11.69 0.96 20.06
CA GLU A 6 12.90 0.58 20.79
C GLU A 6 13.65 -0.58 20.12
N VAL A 7 12.92 -1.55 19.54
CA VAL A 7 13.51 -2.66 18.78
C VAL A 7 14.08 -2.17 17.44
N GLN A 8 13.38 -1.28 16.74
CA GLN A 8 13.84 -0.67 15.50
C GLN A 8 15.11 0.16 15.71
N ASP A 9 15.22 0.93 16.79
CA ASP A 9 16.41 1.70 17.13
C ASP A 9 17.63 0.80 17.38
N LYS A 10 17.42 -0.33 18.06
CA LYS A 10 18.46 -1.35 18.25
C LYS A 10 18.90 -1.96 16.91
N GLN A 11 17.96 -2.22 15.99
CA GLN A 11 18.26 -2.75 14.66
C GLN A 11 19.06 -1.74 13.81
N VAL A 12 18.71 -0.46 13.82
CA VAL A 12 19.45 0.61 13.11
C VAL A 12 20.82 0.86 13.73
N THR A 13 20.94 0.77 15.06
CA THR A 13 22.23 0.88 15.74
C THR A 13 23.16 -0.28 15.36
N ALA A 14 22.62 -1.50 15.24
CA ALA A 14 23.38 -2.69 14.85
C ALA A 14 23.73 -2.70 13.35
N ASP A 15 22.85 -2.20 12.49
CA ASP A 15 23.10 -2.01 11.05
C ASP A 15 22.50 -0.68 10.56
N PRO A 16 23.32 0.38 10.44
CA PRO A 16 22.87 1.69 9.98
C PRO A 16 22.24 1.69 8.59
N LYS A 17 22.51 0.67 7.76
CA LYS A 17 21.91 0.53 6.42
C LYS A 17 20.42 0.18 6.48
N LEU A 18 19.92 -0.28 7.63
CA LEU A 18 18.50 -0.55 7.84
C LEU A 18 17.66 0.72 8.04
N LYS A 19 18.28 1.89 8.25
CA LYS A 19 17.55 3.12 8.53
C LYS A 19 16.47 3.45 7.48
N PRO A 20 16.75 3.42 6.16
CA PRO A 20 15.71 3.68 5.16
C PRO A 20 14.58 2.64 5.18
N TRP A 21 14.89 1.38 5.52
CA TRP A 21 13.89 0.32 5.63
C TRP A 21 12.98 0.52 6.84
N VAL A 22 13.55 0.86 8.01
CA VAL A 22 12.78 1.17 9.22
C VAL A 22 11.86 2.36 8.99
N GLU A 23 12.37 3.43 8.38
CA GLU A 23 11.58 4.61 8.02
C GLU A 23 10.43 4.24 7.07
N ALA A 24 10.70 3.46 6.02
CA ALA A 24 9.69 3.01 5.06
C ALA A 24 8.61 2.13 5.71
N VAL A 25 8.99 1.17 6.56
CA VAL A 25 8.03 0.29 7.25
C VAL A 25 7.21 1.07 8.28
N SER A 26 7.78 2.07 8.94
CA SER A 26 7.05 2.89 9.92
C SER A 26 5.96 3.75 9.28
N ALA A 27 6.14 4.15 8.02
CA ALA A 27 5.18 4.92 7.24
C ALA A 27 4.19 4.05 6.44
N ALA A 28 4.45 2.74 6.35
CA ALA A 28 3.63 1.82 5.57
C ALA A 28 2.44 1.29 6.38
N GLU A 29 1.35 1.03 5.67
CA GLU A 29 0.18 0.33 6.21
C GLU A 29 0.24 -1.16 5.84
N GLY A 30 -0.21 -2.01 6.75
CA GLY A 30 -0.17 -3.46 6.56
C GLY A 30 -1.22 -3.90 5.55
N ARG A 31 -0.88 -4.81 4.63
CA ARG A 31 -1.85 -5.39 3.68
C ARG A 31 -3.00 -6.15 4.35
N THR A 32 -2.81 -6.52 5.61
CA THR A 32 -3.79 -7.19 6.46
C THR A 32 -4.28 -6.32 7.61
N SER A 33 -3.84 -5.05 7.70
CA SER A 33 -4.37 -4.11 8.68
C SER A 33 -5.64 -3.45 8.16
N ASP A 34 -6.39 -2.85 9.10
CA ASP A 34 -7.53 -1.97 8.82
C ASP A 34 -8.59 -2.58 7.86
N ASP A 35 -9.32 -1.72 7.15
CA ASP A 35 -10.39 -2.07 6.21
C ASP A 35 -9.91 -2.80 4.94
N LEU A 36 -8.60 -3.05 4.80
CA LEU A 36 -8.02 -3.72 3.64
C LEU A 36 -8.26 -5.22 3.66
N GLY A 37 -7.87 -5.95 4.71
CA GLY A 37 -8.16 -7.39 4.90
C GLY A 37 -8.34 -8.23 3.62
N THR A 38 -9.53 -8.81 3.45
CA THR A 38 -9.90 -9.58 2.23
C THR A 38 -10.23 -8.71 1.01
N LYS A 39 -10.38 -7.40 1.18
CA LYS A 39 -10.57 -6.43 0.10
C LYS A 39 -9.25 -6.09 -0.61
N TYR A 40 -8.10 -6.28 0.05
CA TYR A 40 -6.79 -5.93 -0.49
C TYR A 40 -6.52 -6.52 -1.90
N PRO A 41 -6.77 -7.82 -2.18
CA PRO A 41 -6.56 -8.37 -3.51
C PRO A 41 -7.45 -7.69 -4.57
N LYS A 42 -8.73 -7.44 -4.25
CA LYS A 42 -9.68 -6.77 -5.17
C LYS A 42 -9.22 -5.34 -5.47
N ILE A 43 -8.85 -4.57 -4.44
CA ILE A 43 -8.34 -3.19 -4.59
C ILE A 43 -7.03 -3.17 -5.40
N SER A 44 -6.09 -4.07 -5.07
CA SER A 44 -4.78 -4.14 -5.72
C SER A 44 -4.89 -4.46 -7.21
N GLU A 45 -5.85 -5.30 -7.61
CA GLU A 45 -6.11 -5.62 -9.01
C GLU A 45 -6.58 -4.38 -9.77
N GLN A 46 -7.55 -3.64 -9.23
CA GLN A 46 -8.07 -2.41 -9.85
C GLN A 46 -6.98 -1.33 -9.95
N MET A 47 -6.15 -1.18 -8.92
CA MET A 47 -5.00 -0.27 -8.95
C MET A 47 -3.97 -0.65 -10.02
N TRP A 48 -3.67 -1.94 -10.17
CA TRP A 48 -2.76 -2.40 -11.23
C TRP A 48 -3.32 -2.13 -12.63
N GLN A 49 -4.61 -2.38 -12.84
CA GLN A 49 -5.29 -2.08 -14.11
C GLN A 49 -5.24 -0.58 -14.42
N ALA A 50 -5.49 0.29 -13.43
CA ALA A 50 -5.38 1.74 -13.61
C ALA A 50 -3.97 2.18 -14.05
N VAL A 51 -2.93 1.65 -13.40
CA VAL A 51 -1.53 1.93 -13.75
C VAL A 51 -1.24 1.47 -15.18
N LEU A 52 -1.68 0.26 -15.56
CA LEU A 52 -1.49 -0.25 -16.90
C LEU A 52 -2.19 0.63 -17.96
N SER A 53 -3.42 1.05 -17.69
CA SER A 53 -4.18 1.94 -18.58
C SER A 53 -3.50 3.29 -18.75
N ALA A 54 -3.06 3.91 -17.65
CA ALA A 54 -2.33 5.18 -17.68
C ALA A 54 -0.99 5.08 -18.44
N LEU A 55 -0.21 4.02 -18.19
CA LEU A 55 1.08 3.81 -18.86
C LEU A 55 0.95 3.48 -20.36
N SER A 56 -0.11 2.77 -20.73
CA SER A 56 -0.42 2.49 -22.15
C SER A 56 -1.01 3.69 -22.89
N GLY A 57 -1.45 4.72 -22.16
CA GLY A 57 -2.11 5.90 -22.71
C GLY A 57 -3.57 5.66 -23.11
N SER A 58 -4.19 4.55 -22.69
CA SER A 58 -5.61 4.29 -22.95
C SER A 58 -6.54 5.19 -22.14
N MET A 59 -6.07 5.68 -20.99
CA MET A 59 -6.77 6.62 -20.11
C MET A 59 -5.78 7.62 -19.51
N SER A 60 -6.26 8.79 -19.09
CA SER A 60 -5.47 9.66 -18.24
C SER A 60 -5.25 9.00 -16.87
N PRO A 61 -4.18 9.34 -16.13
CA PRO A 61 -3.99 8.83 -14.77
C PRO A 61 -5.18 9.14 -13.85
N GLU A 62 -5.81 10.29 -14.01
CA GLU A 62 -6.96 10.74 -13.21
C GLU A 62 -8.20 9.88 -13.49
N ASP A 63 -8.51 9.65 -14.77
CA ASP A 63 -9.66 8.82 -15.18
C ASP A 63 -9.45 7.35 -14.78
N ALA A 64 -8.25 6.83 -14.96
CA ALA A 64 -7.91 5.45 -14.60
C ALA A 64 -8.06 5.17 -13.10
N LEU A 65 -7.62 6.12 -12.26
CA LEU A 65 -7.78 6.02 -10.80
C LEU A 65 -9.24 6.17 -10.38
N ALA A 66 -10.00 7.07 -11.02
CA ALA A 66 -11.42 7.24 -10.75
C ALA A 66 -12.22 5.96 -11.08
N GLU A 67 -11.95 5.33 -12.23
CA GLU A 67 -12.59 4.07 -12.61
C GLU A 67 -12.27 2.98 -11.58
N ALA A 68 -11.00 2.80 -11.23
CA ALA A 68 -10.59 1.82 -10.24
C ALA A 68 -11.22 2.04 -8.86
N GLN A 69 -11.45 3.29 -8.45
CA GLN A 69 -12.13 3.62 -7.20
C GLN A 69 -13.61 3.20 -7.22
N THR A 70 -14.27 3.29 -8.36
CA THR A 70 -15.68 2.88 -8.52
C THR A 70 -15.87 1.37 -8.70
N ALA A 71 -14.85 0.68 -9.20
CA ALA A 71 -14.88 -0.76 -9.47
C ALA A 71 -14.75 -1.63 -8.21
N VAL A 72 -14.38 -1.05 -7.06
CA VAL A 72 -14.33 -1.76 -5.78
C VAL A 72 -15.69 -1.62 -5.08
N PRO A 73 -16.47 -2.72 -4.92
CA PRO A 73 -17.74 -2.66 -4.20
C PRO A 73 -17.51 -2.34 -2.72
N SER A 74 -18.39 -1.51 -2.13
CA SER A 74 -18.52 -1.35 -0.68
C SER A 74 -19.02 -2.68 -0.09
N GLY A 75 -18.07 -3.48 0.39
CA GLY A 75 -18.20 -4.93 0.58
C GLY A 75 -19.43 -5.43 1.36
N ASP A 76 -20.14 -6.37 0.71
CA ASP A 76 -20.89 -7.48 1.29
C ASP A 76 -20.91 -8.60 0.21
N GLU A 77 -19.90 -9.49 0.26
CA GLU A 77 -19.85 -10.79 -0.44
C GLU A 77 -19.09 -11.80 0.43
#